data_AF-A0A521RGV7-F1
#
_entry.id   AF-A0A521RGV7-F1
#
_cell.length_a   1.000
_cell.length_b   1.000
_cell.length_c   1.000
_cell.angle_alpha   90.00
_cell.angle_beta   90.00
_cell.angle_gamma   90.00
#
_symmetry.space_group_name_H-M   'P 1'
#
loop_
_entity.id
_entity.type
_entity.pdbx_description
1 polymer ?
#
loop_
_entity_poly.entity_id
_entity_poly.type
_entity_poly.pdbx_seq_one_letter_code
_entity_poly.pdbx_strand_id
1 'polypeptide(L)'
;MLNFTELLTASEEDLVRLFYKINTDSADDFIIRINKVAAQLGLNHSQLVCALGFNKHIRELSDIYSTLGFRSYKLLSYRTNELFRTDTYNQLPIDNILDIYSERLEDQQILESLKEMLHPRLEHIETDIEKNGDPAHIISYRMEVHSIYNAGIVDQSFAETRIGKDIGKFRLMANEVLTIVGAGLLPPSNLFFLDTLIPEEKKELIDHDHITPAMIANRLQNRHISEAERDMLEGHL
;
A
#
# COMPACT_ATOMS: atom_id res chain seq x y z
N MET A 1 13.73 23.18 -5.01
CA MET A 1 13.95 22.00 -4.17
C MET A 1 13.45 20.82 -4.96
N LEU A 2 14.21 19.73 -4.99
CA LEU A 2 13.77 18.52 -5.67
C LEU A 2 12.61 17.90 -4.88
N ASN A 3 11.51 17.56 -5.52
CA ASN A 3 10.43 16.82 -4.86
C ASN A 3 10.65 15.30 -5.00
N PHE A 4 9.93 14.50 -4.20
CA PHE A 4 10.07 13.04 -4.20
C PHE A 4 9.80 12.44 -5.58
N THR A 5 8.73 12.88 -6.23
CA THR A 5 8.28 12.40 -7.54
C THR A 5 9.34 12.64 -8.62
N GLU A 6 9.98 13.82 -8.63
CA GLU A 6 11.05 14.16 -9.55
C GLU A 6 12.22 13.18 -9.44
N LEU A 7 12.58 12.74 -8.23
CA LEU A 7 13.63 11.73 -8.04
C LEU A 7 13.15 10.32 -8.45
N LEU A 8 11.89 10.00 -8.12
CA LEU A 8 11.25 8.73 -8.42
C LEU A 8 11.17 8.46 -9.94
N THR A 9 10.98 9.50 -10.74
CA THR A 9 10.78 9.41 -12.20
C THR A 9 11.94 9.95 -13.02
N ALA A 10 13.01 10.44 -12.38
CA ALA A 10 14.18 10.99 -13.07
C ALA A 10 14.78 9.98 -14.06
N SER A 11 15.18 10.51 -15.22
CA SER A 11 15.97 9.77 -16.21
C SER A 11 17.38 9.46 -15.69
N GLU A 12 18.09 8.54 -16.35
CA GLU A 12 19.50 8.25 -16.05
C GLU A 12 20.36 9.52 -16.07
N GLU A 13 20.19 10.36 -17.09
CA GLU A 13 20.95 11.61 -17.22
C GLU A 13 20.66 12.59 -16.07
N ASP A 14 19.39 12.72 -15.68
CA ASP A 14 18.99 13.62 -14.60
C ASP A 14 19.50 13.13 -13.25
N LEU A 15 19.43 11.82 -13.00
CA LEU A 15 19.99 11.20 -11.80
C LEU A 15 21.50 11.45 -11.70
N VAL A 16 22.25 11.24 -12.78
CA VAL A 16 23.71 11.51 -12.81
C VAL A 16 23.99 12.98 -12.56
N ARG A 17 23.27 13.90 -13.22
CA ARG A 17 23.44 15.35 -13.04
C ARG A 17 23.13 15.80 -11.61
N LEU A 18 22.12 15.20 -10.99
CA LEU A 18 21.73 15.48 -9.62
C LEU A 18 22.81 15.03 -8.64
N PHE A 19 23.24 13.77 -8.74
CA PHE A 19 24.20 13.18 -7.81
C PHE A 19 25.64 13.68 -8.00
N TYR A 20 26.01 14.15 -9.18
CA TYR A 20 27.32 14.78 -9.41
C TYR A 20 27.57 16.02 -8.53
N LYS A 21 26.51 16.71 -8.12
CA LYS A 21 26.59 17.92 -7.29
C LYS A 21 26.54 17.62 -5.78
N ILE A 22 26.34 16.36 -5.40
CA ILE A 22 26.16 15.97 -4.01
C ILE A 22 27.53 15.79 -3.36
N ASN A 23 27.75 16.51 -2.27
CA ASN A 23 28.96 16.35 -1.48
C ASN A 23 28.74 15.28 -0.43
N THR A 24 29.58 14.24 -0.46
CA THR A 24 29.62 13.18 0.55
C THR A 24 30.98 13.11 1.21
N ASP A 25 31.01 12.95 2.54
CA ASP A 25 32.23 12.63 3.25
C ASP A 25 32.35 11.10 3.39
N SER A 26 33.47 10.54 2.92
CA SER A 26 33.75 9.11 3.01
C SER A 26 33.89 8.61 4.45
N ALA A 27 34.17 9.51 5.41
CA ALA A 27 34.30 9.19 6.83
C ALA A 27 32.95 9.14 7.57
N ASP A 28 31.87 9.65 6.97
CA ASP A 28 30.55 9.60 7.58
C ASP A 28 30.05 8.16 7.71
N ASP A 29 29.43 7.87 8.87
CA ASP A 29 28.62 6.68 9.05
C ASP A 29 27.53 6.59 7.98
N PHE A 30 27.15 5.36 7.63
CA PHE A 30 26.19 5.07 6.58
C PHE A 30 24.87 5.83 6.72
N ILE A 31 24.27 5.88 7.92
CA ILE A 31 22.99 6.57 8.13
C ILE A 31 23.18 8.09 8.07
N ILE A 32 24.27 8.60 8.65
CA ILE A 32 24.61 10.03 8.62
C ILE A 32 24.78 10.49 7.18
N ARG A 33 25.46 9.71 6.36
CA ARG A 33 25.68 10.00 4.94
C ARG A 33 24.35 10.12 4.20
N ILE A 34 23.47 9.13 4.30
CA ILE A 34 22.15 9.19 3.65
C ILE A 34 21.37 10.42 4.10
N ASN A 35 21.37 10.73 5.40
CA ASN A 35 20.64 11.89 5.93
C ASN A 35 21.21 13.23 5.40
N LYS A 36 22.54 13.35 5.27
CA LYS A 36 23.17 14.54 4.68
C LYS A 36 22.83 14.69 3.21
N VAL A 37 22.80 13.60 2.45
CA VAL A 37 22.42 13.62 1.04
C VAL A 37 20.93 13.96 0.90
N ALA A 38 20.07 13.37 1.72
CA ALA A 38 18.64 13.65 1.75
C ALA A 38 18.39 15.15 2.03
N ALA A 39 19.07 15.70 3.05
CA ALA A 39 18.98 17.12 3.38
C ALA A 39 19.43 18.04 2.25
N GLN A 40 20.50 17.69 1.50
CA GLN A 40 20.93 18.45 0.32
C GLN A 40 19.87 18.46 -0.79
N LEU A 41 19.06 17.41 -0.90
CA LEU A 41 17.98 17.29 -1.87
C LEU A 41 16.64 17.83 -1.36
N GLY A 42 16.54 18.18 -0.07
CA GLY A 42 15.29 18.62 0.56
C GLY A 42 14.33 17.46 0.91
N LEU A 43 14.87 16.25 1.06
CA LEU A 43 14.14 15.03 1.40
C LEU A 43 14.55 14.53 2.79
N ASN A 44 13.73 13.67 3.40
CA ASN A 44 14.15 12.85 4.53
C ASN A 44 14.79 11.52 4.07
N HIS A 45 15.31 10.75 5.04
CA HIS A 45 15.96 9.46 4.79
C HIS A 45 15.09 8.51 3.96
N SER A 46 13.85 8.29 4.41
CA SER A 46 12.96 7.32 3.78
C SER A 46 12.54 7.76 2.39
N GLN A 47 12.25 9.05 2.22
CA GLN A 47 11.94 9.64 0.92
C GLN A 47 13.08 9.46 -0.08
N LEU A 48 14.32 9.78 0.29
CA LEU A 48 15.47 9.61 -0.59
C LEU A 48 15.65 8.14 -0.97
N VAL A 49 15.67 7.25 0.02
CA VAL A 49 15.94 5.83 -0.22
C VAL A 49 14.83 5.19 -1.06
N CYS A 50 13.56 5.47 -0.78
CA CYS A 50 12.46 4.90 -1.53
C CYS A 50 12.32 5.49 -2.93
N ALA A 51 12.44 6.81 -3.11
CA ALA A 51 12.40 7.41 -4.45
C ALA A 51 13.47 6.80 -5.35
N LEU A 52 14.70 6.71 -4.83
CA LEU A 52 15.83 6.18 -5.56
C LEU A 52 15.71 4.67 -5.78
N GLY A 53 15.39 3.90 -4.73
CA GLY A 53 15.30 2.45 -4.78
C GLY A 53 14.19 1.92 -5.67
N PHE A 54 13.10 2.69 -5.79
CA PHE A 54 12.06 2.40 -6.75
C PHE A 54 12.35 2.99 -8.14
N ASN A 55 13.27 3.91 -8.37
CA ASN A 55 13.52 4.42 -9.73
C ASN A 55 13.99 3.28 -10.68
N LYS A 56 13.29 3.07 -11.80
CA LYS A 56 13.56 1.96 -12.74
C LYS A 56 15.00 1.92 -13.28
N HIS A 57 15.65 3.08 -13.35
CA HIS A 57 16.99 3.23 -13.88
C HIS A 57 18.11 2.96 -12.85
N ILE A 58 17.81 2.94 -11.55
CA ILE A 58 18.84 2.89 -10.51
C ILE A 58 19.70 1.63 -10.53
N ARG A 59 19.18 0.53 -11.07
CA ARG A 59 19.85 -0.78 -11.13
C ARG A 59 21.19 -0.70 -11.83
N GLU A 60 21.26 0.12 -12.87
CA GLU A 60 22.43 0.28 -13.74
C GLU A 60 23.37 1.41 -13.26
N LEU A 61 22.94 2.22 -12.28
CA LEU A 61 23.64 3.42 -11.84
C LEU A 61 24.42 3.18 -10.54
N SER A 62 25.43 2.31 -10.62
CA SER A 62 26.16 1.86 -9.43
C SER A 62 26.88 2.95 -8.65
N ASP A 63 27.38 3.97 -9.33
CA ASP A 63 28.02 5.13 -8.71
C ASP A 63 27.05 5.94 -7.83
N ILE A 64 25.77 5.99 -8.21
CA ILE A 64 24.75 6.77 -7.49
C ILE A 64 24.43 6.13 -6.14
N TYR A 65 24.06 4.85 -6.12
CA TYR A 65 23.77 4.20 -4.84
C TYR A 65 25.05 4.00 -3.99
N SER A 66 26.22 3.93 -4.62
CA SER A 66 27.51 3.92 -3.91
C SER A 66 27.83 5.25 -3.23
N THR A 67 27.36 6.37 -3.80
CA THR A 67 27.43 7.70 -3.17
C THR A 67 26.69 7.71 -1.84
N LEU A 68 25.58 6.99 -1.73
CA LEU A 68 24.85 6.80 -0.47
C LEU A 68 25.48 5.76 0.47
N GLY A 69 26.55 5.08 0.04
CA GLY A 69 27.25 4.05 0.81
C GLY A 69 26.74 2.63 0.60
N PHE A 70 25.79 2.39 -0.32
CA PHE A 70 25.35 1.04 -0.66
C PHE A 70 26.39 0.35 -1.54
N ARG A 71 26.82 -0.85 -1.15
CA ARG A 71 27.79 -1.63 -1.93
C ARG A 71 27.19 -2.35 -3.14
N SER A 72 25.87 -2.43 -3.22
CA SER A 72 25.15 -3.08 -4.31
C SER A 72 23.70 -2.64 -4.36
N TYR A 73 23.08 -2.76 -5.53
CA TYR A 73 21.64 -2.55 -5.69
C TYR A 73 20.81 -3.43 -4.75
N LYS A 74 21.25 -4.66 -4.46
CA LYS A 74 20.57 -5.57 -3.52
C LYS A 74 20.45 -4.95 -2.11
N LEU A 75 21.47 -4.25 -1.63
CA LEU A 75 21.43 -3.59 -0.32
C LEU A 75 20.53 -2.36 -0.33
N LEU A 76 20.52 -1.60 -1.44
CA LEU A 76 19.57 -0.48 -1.62
C LEU A 76 18.13 -1.00 -1.62
N SER A 77 17.84 -2.03 -2.42
CA SER A 77 16.53 -2.66 -2.49
C SER A 77 16.11 -3.22 -1.14
N TYR A 78 16.99 -3.89 -0.39
CA TYR A 78 16.67 -4.39 0.94
C TYR A 78 16.23 -3.26 1.89
N ARG A 79 16.99 -2.15 1.93
CA ARG A 79 16.66 -1.00 2.79
C ARG A 79 15.38 -0.30 2.31
N THR A 80 15.20 -0.17 1.01
CA THR A 80 13.98 0.37 0.39
C THR A 80 12.76 -0.44 0.82
N ASN A 81 12.85 -1.77 0.69
CA ASN A 81 11.78 -2.67 1.03
C ASN A 81 11.49 -2.68 2.54
N GLU A 82 12.51 -2.57 3.38
CA GLU A 82 12.33 -2.44 4.82
C GLU A 82 11.56 -1.15 5.17
N LEU A 83 12.05 0.00 4.72
CA LEU A 83 11.41 1.30 4.98
C LEU A 83 9.98 1.37 4.42
N PHE A 84 9.77 0.86 3.21
CA PHE A 84 8.45 0.83 2.59
C PHE A 84 7.47 -0.06 3.35
N ARG A 85 7.91 -1.19 3.91
CA ARG A 85 7.00 -2.08 4.66
C ARG A 85 6.68 -1.56 6.06
N THR A 86 7.64 -0.91 6.72
CA THR A 86 7.54 -0.57 8.15
C THR A 86 7.09 0.85 8.41
N ASP A 87 7.27 1.78 7.46
CA ASP A 87 6.82 3.17 7.64
C ASP A 87 5.29 3.29 7.47
N THR A 88 4.62 3.65 8.56
CA THR A 88 3.17 3.87 8.62
C THR A 88 2.83 5.35 8.44
N TYR A 89 3.36 5.96 7.36
CA TYR A 89 3.14 7.36 6.97
C TYR A 89 3.90 8.42 7.78
N ASN A 90 4.88 8.02 8.59
CA ASN A 90 5.65 8.92 9.44
C ASN A 90 6.74 9.66 8.67
N GLN A 91 7.48 8.95 7.81
CA GLN A 91 8.54 9.52 6.98
C GLN A 91 8.20 9.42 5.49
N LEU A 92 7.32 8.51 5.10
CA LEU A 92 6.79 8.39 3.74
C LEU A 92 5.29 8.73 3.76
N PRO A 93 4.92 10.01 3.59
CA PRO A 93 3.51 10.38 3.62
C PRO A 93 2.77 9.74 2.44
N ILE A 94 1.44 9.67 2.53
CA ILE A 94 0.60 8.96 1.56
C ILE A 94 0.86 9.38 0.11
N ASP A 95 1.08 10.67 -0.17
CA ASP A 95 1.35 11.16 -1.53
C ASP A 95 2.58 10.46 -2.16
N ASN A 96 3.65 10.26 -1.39
CA ASN A 96 4.83 9.54 -1.85
C ASN A 96 4.54 8.07 -2.16
N ILE A 97 3.67 7.44 -1.38
CA ILE A 97 3.27 6.05 -1.57
C ILE A 97 2.41 5.91 -2.83
N LEU A 98 1.50 6.86 -3.06
CA LEU A 98 0.68 6.89 -4.27
C LEU A 98 1.54 7.11 -5.52
N ASP A 99 2.53 7.99 -5.47
CA ASP A 99 3.50 8.18 -6.55
C ASP A 99 4.27 6.88 -6.86
N ILE A 100 4.69 6.12 -5.82
CA ILE A 100 5.32 4.81 -6.03
C ILE A 100 4.36 3.86 -6.76
N TYR A 101 3.08 3.87 -6.44
CA TYR A 101 2.10 3.01 -7.10
C TYR A 101 1.81 3.41 -8.55
N SER A 102 1.74 4.71 -8.85
CA SER A 102 1.45 5.18 -10.21
C SER A 102 2.60 4.94 -11.18
N GLU A 103 3.85 5.16 -10.74
CA GLU A 103 5.02 5.20 -11.62
C GLU A 103 5.65 3.83 -11.92
N ARG A 104 5.06 2.72 -11.44
CA ARG A 104 5.69 1.38 -11.44
C ARG A 104 4.99 0.32 -12.24
N LEU A 105 3.90 0.68 -12.92
CA LEU A 105 3.21 -0.23 -13.83
C LEU A 105 4.07 -0.65 -15.03
N GLU A 106 5.15 0.07 -15.34
CA GLU A 106 6.04 -0.23 -16.47
C GLU A 106 7.23 -1.15 -16.15
N ASP A 107 7.59 -1.34 -14.87
CA ASP A 107 8.73 -2.18 -14.46
C ASP A 107 8.22 -3.42 -13.70
N GLN A 108 8.17 -4.55 -14.39
CA GLN A 108 7.65 -5.80 -13.82
C GLN A 108 8.39 -6.25 -12.56
N GLN A 109 9.71 -6.04 -12.49
CA GLN A 109 10.48 -6.47 -11.32
C GLN A 109 10.16 -5.60 -10.09
N ILE A 110 9.89 -4.31 -10.28
CA ILE A 110 9.41 -3.46 -9.18
C ILE A 110 7.99 -3.85 -8.79
N LEU A 111 7.12 -4.07 -9.78
CA LEU A 111 5.73 -4.47 -9.53
C LEU A 111 5.65 -5.77 -8.70
N GLU A 112 6.43 -6.80 -9.05
CA GLU A 112 6.48 -8.04 -8.27
C GLU A 112 7.04 -7.80 -6.86
N SER A 113 8.08 -6.97 -6.73
CA SER A 113 8.60 -6.59 -5.41
C SER A 113 7.54 -5.88 -4.56
N LEU A 114 6.76 -4.96 -5.15
CA LEU A 114 5.67 -4.27 -4.45
C LEU A 114 4.62 -5.26 -3.96
N LYS A 115 4.14 -6.17 -4.82
CA LYS A 115 3.15 -7.19 -4.46
C LYS A 115 3.56 -8.01 -3.23
N GLU A 116 4.81 -8.44 -3.17
CA GLU A 116 5.36 -9.19 -2.01
C GLU A 116 5.35 -8.36 -0.72
N MET A 117 5.43 -7.04 -0.82
CA MET A 117 5.50 -6.13 0.32
C MET A 117 4.15 -5.64 0.81
N LEU A 118 3.08 -5.75 0.02
CA LEU A 118 1.78 -5.17 0.37
C LEU A 118 1.15 -5.80 1.61
N HIS A 119 1.16 -7.13 1.73
CA HIS A 119 0.63 -7.80 2.93
C HIS A 119 1.30 -7.32 4.22
N PRO A 120 2.65 -7.39 4.36
CA PRO A 120 3.29 -6.90 5.57
C PRO A 120 3.11 -5.39 5.75
N ARG A 121 3.09 -4.59 4.68
CA ARG A 121 2.85 -3.13 4.79
C ARG A 121 1.50 -2.82 5.40
N LEU A 122 0.42 -3.40 4.86
CA LEU A 122 -0.93 -3.19 5.40
C LEU A 122 -1.04 -3.68 6.86
N GLU A 123 -0.40 -4.79 7.21
CA GLU A 123 -0.39 -5.30 8.58
C GLU A 123 0.29 -4.34 9.58
N HIS A 124 1.40 -3.70 9.18
CA HIS A 124 2.07 -2.69 10.01
C HIS A 124 1.18 -1.46 10.19
N ILE A 125 0.54 -0.98 9.12
CA ILE A 125 -0.37 0.17 9.16
C ILE A 125 -1.59 -0.14 10.05
N GLU A 126 -2.21 -1.30 9.88
CA GLU A 126 -3.35 -1.74 10.68
C GLU A 126 -2.99 -1.86 12.16
N THR A 127 -1.82 -2.40 12.47
CA THR A 127 -1.28 -2.47 13.84
C THR A 127 -1.03 -1.09 14.44
N ASP A 128 -0.54 -0.13 13.64
CA ASP A 128 -0.32 1.25 14.08
C ASP A 128 -1.64 1.98 14.34
N ILE A 129 -2.62 1.82 13.45
CA ILE A 129 -3.98 2.34 13.63
C ILE A 129 -4.63 1.75 14.88
N GLU A 130 -4.48 0.45 15.14
CA GLU A 130 -5.01 -0.19 16.35
C GLU A 130 -4.45 0.44 17.63
N LYS A 131 -3.15 0.76 17.62
CA LYS A 131 -2.46 1.30 18.81
C LYS A 131 -2.74 2.78 19.04
N ASN A 132 -2.75 3.56 17.96
CA ASN A 132 -2.69 5.03 18.06
C ASN A 132 -4.00 5.70 17.67
N GLY A 133 -4.81 5.08 16.81
CA GLY A 133 -6.10 5.62 16.37
C GLY A 133 -6.02 6.96 15.64
N ASP A 134 -4.88 7.29 15.03
CA ASP A 134 -4.67 8.58 14.35
C ASP A 134 -5.61 8.70 13.13
N PRO A 135 -6.54 9.68 13.11
CA PRO A 135 -7.43 9.90 11.98
C PRO A 135 -6.71 10.15 10.66
N ALA A 136 -5.53 10.78 10.68
CA ALA A 136 -4.75 11.02 9.47
C ALA A 136 -4.23 9.71 8.87
N HIS A 137 -3.75 8.78 9.71
CA HIS A 137 -3.29 7.46 9.26
C HIS A 137 -4.45 6.61 8.74
N ILE A 138 -5.64 6.74 9.33
CA ILE A 138 -6.85 6.10 8.83
C ILE A 138 -7.18 6.60 7.42
N ILE A 139 -7.19 7.92 7.18
CA ILE A 139 -7.44 8.48 5.85
C ILE A 139 -6.41 7.97 4.84
N SER A 140 -5.13 8.02 5.19
CA SER A 140 -4.03 7.50 4.36
C SER A 140 -4.19 6.02 4.03
N TYR A 141 -4.55 5.19 5.01
CA TYR A 141 -4.83 3.76 4.82
C TYR A 141 -5.96 3.52 3.83
N ARG A 142 -7.06 4.28 3.92
CA ARG A 142 -8.16 4.19 2.95
C ARG A 142 -7.68 4.53 1.54
N MET A 143 -6.92 5.61 1.39
CA MET A 143 -6.37 6.03 0.09
C MET A 143 -5.44 4.96 -0.50
N GLU A 144 -4.58 4.38 0.32
CA GLU A 144 -3.64 3.34 -0.09
C GLU A 144 -4.35 2.06 -0.53
N VAL A 145 -5.30 1.55 0.28
CA VAL A 145 -6.09 0.36 -0.08
C VAL A 145 -6.81 0.58 -1.41
N HIS A 146 -7.46 1.72 -1.60
CA HIS A 146 -8.14 2.03 -2.86
C HIS A 146 -7.16 2.04 -4.04
N SER A 147 -5.97 2.62 -3.85
CA SER A 147 -4.99 2.77 -4.91
C SER A 147 -4.41 1.45 -5.36
N ILE A 148 -4.09 0.52 -4.45
CA ILE A 148 -3.51 -0.78 -4.84
C ILE A 148 -4.49 -1.63 -5.65
N TYR A 149 -5.79 -1.55 -5.35
CA TYR A 149 -6.85 -2.22 -6.11
C TYR A 149 -7.11 -1.54 -7.45
N ASN A 150 -7.33 -0.22 -7.46
CA ASN A 150 -7.70 0.53 -8.67
C ASN A 150 -6.56 0.62 -9.68
N ALA A 151 -5.30 0.63 -9.23
CA ALA A 151 -4.14 0.61 -10.10
C ALA A 151 -3.83 -0.79 -10.65
N GLY A 152 -4.56 -1.83 -10.24
CA GLY A 152 -4.31 -3.22 -10.69
C GLY A 152 -2.99 -3.80 -10.18
N ILE A 153 -2.47 -3.28 -9.07
CA ILE A 153 -1.24 -3.80 -8.44
C ILE A 153 -1.53 -5.15 -7.81
N VAL A 154 -2.69 -5.28 -7.17
CA VAL A 154 -3.16 -6.53 -6.55
C VAL A 154 -4.13 -7.27 -7.45
N ASP A 155 -4.21 -8.57 -7.23
CA ASP A 155 -5.07 -9.47 -7.98
C ASP A 155 -6.13 -10.15 -7.09
N GLN A 156 -6.88 -11.07 -7.69
CA GLN A 156 -7.89 -11.85 -6.99
C GLN A 156 -7.30 -12.65 -5.82
N SER A 157 -6.08 -13.19 -5.93
CA SER A 157 -5.45 -13.99 -4.87
C SER A 157 -5.14 -13.14 -3.64
N PHE A 158 -4.69 -11.91 -3.84
CA PHE A 158 -4.51 -10.94 -2.77
C PHE A 158 -5.84 -10.62 -2.07
N ALA A 159 -6.91 -10.36 -2.85
CA ALA A 159 -8.24 -10.08 -2.33
C ALA A 159 -8.78 -11.26 -1.50
N GLU A 160 -8.71 -12.48 -2.00
CA GLU A 160 -9.13 -13.69 -1.28
C GLU A 160 -8.36 -13.85 0.04
N THR A 161 -7.05 -13.60 0.02
CA THR A 161 -6.21 -13.65 1.22
C THR A 161 -6.67 -12.63 2.27
N ARG A 162 -7.04 -11.41 1.86
CA ARG A 162 -7.55 -10.38 2.79
C ARG A 162 -8.95 -10.71 3.30
N ILE A 163 -9.85 -11.19 2.45
CA ILE A 163 -11.21 -11.61 2.85
C ILE A 163 -11.18 -12.79 3.83
N GLY A 164 -10.20 -13.69 3.71
CA GLY A 164 -10.03 -14.83 4.62
C GLY A 164 -9.45 -14.48 6.00
N LYS A 165 -8.96 -13.27 6.22
CA LYS A 165 -8.38 -12.83 7.52
C LYS A 165 -9.46 -12.25 8.44
N ASP A 166 -9.23 -12.36 9.75
CA ASP A 166 -10.07 -11.72 10.78
C ASP A 166 -9.66 -10.24 10.98
N ILE A 167 -10.03 -9.42 10.00
CA ILE A 167 -9.65 -8.01 9.88
C ILE A 167 -10.84 -7.14 9.47
N GLY A 168 -12.07 -7.62 9.67
CA GLY A 168 -13.31 -6.97 9.19
C GLY A 168 -13.41 -5.50 9.58
N LYS A 169 -12.91 -5.14 10.78
CA LYS A 169 -12.75 -3.75 11.24
C LYS A 169 -12.00 -2.87 10.23
N PHE A 170 -10.84 -3.31 9.76
CA PHE A 170 -9.99 -2.53 8.86
C PHE A 170 -10.53 -2.53 7.43
N ARG A 171 -11.06 -3.68 6.97
CA ARG A 171 -11.72 -3.76 5.67
C ARG A 171 -12.91 -2.82 5.58
N LEU A 172 -13.75 -2.78 6.62
CA LEU A 172 -14.87 -1.85 6.73
C LEU A 172 -14.38 -0.40 6.74
N MET A 173 -13.34 -0.08 7.53
CA MET A 173 -12.75 1.25 7.57
C MET A 173 -12.28 1.73 6.19
N ALA A 174 -11.73 0.83 5.37
CA ALA A 174 -11.30 1.10 4.01
C ALA A 174 -12.40 0.98 2.95
N ASN A 175 -13.61 0.53 3.28
CA ASN A 175 -14.60 0.07 2.31
C ASN A 175 -14.01 -0.95 1.30
N GLU A 176 -13.08 -1.78 1.77
CA GLU A 176 -12.26 -2.66 0.92
C GLU A 176 -13.12 -3.65 0.14
N VAL A 177 -14.20 -4.16 0.73
CA VAL A 177 -15.17 -5.05 0.06
C VAL A 177 -15.78 -4.40 -1.19
N LEU A 178 -16.16 -3.13 -1.10
CA LEU A 178 -16.70 -2.38 -2.25
C LEU A 178 -15.60 -2.10 -3.28
N THR A 179 -14.37 -1.82 -2.83
CA THR A 179 -13.23 -1.63 -3.72
C THR A 179 -12.90 -2.91 -4.51
N ILE A 180 -12.92 -4.08 -3.86
CA ILE A 180 -12.72 -5.40 -4.48
C ILE A 180 -13.78 -5.66 -5.56
N VAL A 181 -15.05 -5.35 -5.25
CA VAL A 181 -16.16 -5.45 -6.20
C VAL A 181 -15.97 -4.49 -7.37
N GLY A 182 -15.65 -3.22 -7.09
CA GLY A 182 -15.45 -2.19 -8.11
C GLY A 182 -14.27 -2.50 -9.04
N ALA A 183 -13.21 -3.12 -8.52
CA ALA A 183 -12.09 -3.63 -9.30
C ALA A 183 -12.41 -4.93 -10.08
N GLY A 184 -13.59 -5.52 -9.88
CA GLY A 184 -14.01 -6.74 -10.57
C GLY A 184 -13.27 -8.00 -10.14
N LEU A 185 -12.61 -7.99 -8.97
CA LEU A 185 -11.78 -9.10 -8.51
C LEU A 185 -12.60 -10.24 -7.90
N LEU A 186 -13.66 -9.91 -7.17
CA LEU A 186 -14.57 -10.90 -6.59
C LEU A 186 -16.02 -10.45 -6.79
N PRO A 187 -16.94 -11.36 -7.17
CA PRO A 187 -18.33 -10.99 -7.38
C PRO A 187 -19.03 -10.74 -6.03
N PRO A 188 -19.92 -9.72 -5.94
CA PRO A 188 -20.63 -9.38 -4.71
C PRO A 188 -21.40 -10.55 -4.12
N SER A 189 -21.98 -11.38 -4.98
CA SER A 189 -22.71 -12.58 -4.56
C SER A 189 -21.84 -13.51 -3.74
N ASN A 190 -20.60 -13.77 -4.18
CA ASN A 190 -19.72 -14.68 -3.45
C ASN A 190 -19.36 -14.08 -2.10
N LEU A 191 -19.00 -12.80 -2.06
CA LEU A 191 -18.64 -12.09 -0.84
C LEU A 191 -19.78 -12.11 0.19
N PHE A 192 -21.00 -11.80 -0.24
CA PHE A 192 -22.17 -11.74 0.65
C PHE A 192 -22.47 -13.06 1.39
N PHE A 193 -22.21 -14.19 0.75
CA PHE A 193 -22.46 -15.50 1.36
C PHE A 193 -21.29 -16.02 2.21
N LEU A 194 -20.14 -15.33 2.26
CA LEU A 194 -19.02 -15.71 3.12
C LEU A 194 -19.32 -15.41 4.59
N ASP A 195 -18.91 -16.33 5.46
CA ASP A 195 -19.05 -16.18 6.92
C ASP A 195 -17.90 -15.35 7.53
N THR A 196 -16.84 -15.06 6.78
CA THR A 196 -15.71 -14.23 7.21
C THR A 196 -15.96 -12.72 7.10
N LEU A 197 -17.02 -12.32 6.37
CA LEU A 197 -17.46 -10.93 6.32
C LEU A 197 -18.34 -10.62 7.52
N ILE A 198 -18.04 -9.51 8.19
CA ILE A 198 -18.88 -9.03 9.29
C ILE A 198 -20.22 -8.48 8.75
N PRO A 199 -21.28 -8.45 9.58
CA PRO A 199 -22.59 -7.96 9.16
C PRO A 199 -22.55 -6.59 8.49
N GLU A 200 -21.73 -5.68 9.00
CA GLU A 200 -21.58 -4.32 8.48
C GLU A 200 -20.99 -4.31 7.05
N GLU A 201 -20.05 -5.19 6.74
CA GLU A 201 -19.51 -5.32 5.37
C GLU A 201 -20.58 -5.84 4.40
N LYS A 202 -21.46 -6.73 4.86
CA LYS A 202 -22.58 -7.23 4.05
C LYS A 202 -23.65 -6.17 3.84
N LYS A 203 -23.89 -5.34 4.86
CA LYS A 203 -24.78 -4.19 4.76
C LYS A 203 -24.33 -3.23 3.68
N GLU A 204 -23.04 -2.91 3.60
CA GLU A 204 -22.49 -2.06 2.53
C GLU A 204 -22.77 -2.62 1.13
N LEU A 205 -22.70 -3.94 0.94
CA LEU A 205 -23.08 -4.58 -0.31
C LEU A 205 -24.58 -4.45 -0.64
N ILE A 206 -25.45 -4.46 0.37
CA ILE A 206 -26.89 -4.25 0.19
C ILE A 206 -27.18 -2.78 -0.15
N ASP A 207 -26.62 -1.85 0.63
CA ASP A 207 -26.86 -0.41 0.51
C ASP A 207 -26.36 0.17 -0.82
N HIS A 208 -25.43 -0.52 -1.49
CA HIS A 208 -24.92 -0.16 -2.82
C HIS A 208 -25.58 -0.96 -3.97
N ASP A 209 -26.76 -1.55 -3.74
CA ASP A 209 -27.54 -2.29 -4.73
C ASP A 209 -26.81 -3.49 -5.37
N HIS A 210 -25.76 -4.02 -4.73
CA HIS A 210 -25.05 -5.20 -5.23
C HIS A 210 -25.77 -6.51 -4.87
N ILE A 211 -26.68 -6.49 -3.90
CA ILE A 211 -27.38 -7.66 -3.37
C ILE A 211 -28.89 -7.50 -3.53
N THR A 212 -29.53 -8.53 -4.08
CA THR A 212 -30.99 -8.52 -4.30
C THR A 212 -31.76 -9.01 -3.08
N PRO A 213 -33.04 -8.62 -2.91
CA PRO A 213 -33.90 -9.16 -1.85
C PRO A 213 -33.99 -10.70 -1.86
N ALA A 214 -33.92 -11.33 -3.03
CA ALA A 214 -33.90 -12.78 -3.16
C ALA A 214 -32.63 -13.42 -2.54
N MET A 215 -31.49 -12.75 -2.66
CA MET A 215 -30.23 -13.20 -2.04
C MET A 215 -30.27 -13.02 -0.52
N ILE A 216 -30.85 -11.92 -0.03
CA ILE A 216 -31.09 -11.69 1.40
C ILE A 216 -31.97 -12.81 1.98
N ALA A 217 -33.11 -13.07 1.33
CA ALA A 217 -34.02 -14.14 1.71
C ALA A 217 -33.34 -15.53 1.69
N ASN A 218 -32.44 -15.79 0.74
CA ASN A 218 -31.65 -17.02 0.70
C ASN A 218 -30.68 -17.10 1.90
N ARG A 219 -29.93 -16.03 2.19
CA ARG A 219 -28.98 -16.00 3.31
C ARG A 219 -29.66 -16.22 4.66
N LEU A 220 -30.85 -15.67 4.85
CA LEU A 220 -31.65 -15.86 6.08
C LEU A 220 -32.06 -17.32 6.34
N GLN A 221 -32.06 -18.19 5.31
CA GLN A 221 -32.31 -19.63 5.47
C GLN A 221 -31.16 -20.34 6.18
N ASN A 222 -29.95 -19.77 6.18
CA ASN A 222 -28.83 -20.31 6.92
C ASN A 222 -29.06 -20.12 8.43
N ARG A 223 -29.08 -21.23 9.17
CA ARG A 223 -29.31 -21.26 10.63
C ARG A 223 -28.06 -20.92 11.45
N HIS A 224 -26.90 -20.82 10.81
CA HIS A 224 -25.61 -20.60 11.46
C HIS A 224 -25.13 -19.14 11.39
N ILE A 225 -25.91 -18.25 10.77
CA ILE A 225 -25.60 -16.81 10.81
C ILE A 225 -25.78 -16.27 12.23
N SER A 226 -25.02 -15.24 12.58
CA SER A 226 -25.15 -14.58 13.88
C SER A 226 -26.51 -13.88 14.00
N GLU A 227 -26.96 -13.65 15.24
CA GLU A 227 -28.19 -12.89 15.52
C GLU A 227 -28.09 -11.47 14.96
N ALA A 228 -26.93 -10.82 15.12
CA ALA A 228 -26.67 -9.51 14.53
C ALA A 228 -26.75 -9.49 12.99
N GLU A 229 -26.24 -10.52 12.31
CA GLU A 229 -26.41 -10.64 10.86
C GLU A 229 -27.89 -10.84 10.49
N ARG A 230 -28.61 -11.69 11.23
CA ARG A 230 -30.04 -11.93 11.00
C ARG A 230 -30.88 -10.67 11.14
N ASP A 231 -30.71 -9.95 12.24
CA ASP A 231 -31.44 -8.70 12.51
C ASP A 231 -31.18 -7.65 11.43
N MET A 232 -29.92 -7.52 11.00
CA MET A 232 -29.55 -6.64 9.89
C MET A 232 -30.27 -7.05 8.60
N LEU A 233 -30.22 -8.33 8.22
CA LEU A 233 -30.84 -8.83 6.98
C LEU A 233 -32.36 -8.70 6.99
N GLU A 234 -33.02 -8.95 8.12
CA GLU A 234 -34.48 -8.80 8.27
C GLU A 234 -34.92 -7.33 8.12
N GLY A 235 -34.08 -6.38 8.52
CA GLY A 235 -34.34 -4.94 8.33
C GLY A 235 -34.30 -4.46 6.88
N HIS A 236 -33.75 -5.25 5.95
CA HIS A 236 -33.63 -4.93 4.53
C HIS A 236 -34.61 -5.70 3.61
N LEU A 237 -35.52 -6.50 4.19
CA LEU A 237 -36.64 -7.15 3.49
C LEU A 237 -37.94 -6.35 3.64
#